data_AF-A0A0N0SHH6-F1
#
_entry.id   AF-A0A0N0SHH6-F1
#
_cell.length_a   1.000
_cell.length_b   1.000
_cell.length_c   1.000
_cell.angle_alpha   90.00
_cell.angle_beta   90.00
_cell.angle_gamma   90.00
#
_symmetry.space_group_name_H-M   'P 1'
#
loop_
_entity.id
_entity.type
_entity.pdbx_description
1 polymer ?
#
loop_
_entity_poly.entity_id
_entity_poly.type
_entity_poly.pdbx_seq_one_letter_code
_entity_poly.pdbx_strand_id
1 'polypeptide(L)'
;MGTRRTSLPGVGAQYDFTTETGQHISVVVHHDGRRFIGFYEQDDPDSCQLSVPLTTTEATALAHLIDPAPIDAVRTEGIDLVTEHIPLGSRSPYGGRLLGETRARTRTGASIVAVLRTHSAHPSPEPDFRLAIGDTLVAVGTREGVDALSEIIAEG
;
A
#
# COMPACT_ATOMS: atom_id res chain seq x y z
N MET A 1 -5.13 20.70 -5.39
CA MET A 1 -3.86 20.23 -4.81
C MET A 1 -3.19 19.30 -5.82
N GLY A 2 -2.00 19.64 -6.29
CA GLY A 2 -1.27 18.84 -7.27
C GLY A 2 0.08 18.43 -6.70
N THR A 3 0.39 17.14 -6.77
CA THR A 3 1.76 16.66 -6.56
C THR A 3 2.46 16.65 -7.92
N ARG A 4 3.62 17.28 -8.02
CA ARG A 4 4.46 17.25 -9.22
C ARG A 4 5.64 16.33 -8.97
N ARG A 5 5.89 15.39 -9.88
CA ARG A 5 7.05 14.50 -9.82
C ARG A 5 8.09 14.90 -10.87
N THR A 6 9.32 15.08 -10.43
CA THR A 6 10.48 15.38 -11.28
C THR A 6 11.52 14.28 -11.09
N SER A 7 11.96 13.64 -12.17
CA SER A 7 13.06 12.67 -12.08
C SER A 7 14.38 13.41 -11.96
N LEU A 8 15.23 12.98 -11.02
CA LEU A 8 16.58 13.51 -10.81
C LEU A 8 17.60 12.44 -11.20
N PRO A 9 18.18 12.51 -12.42
CA PRO A 9 19.13 11.51 -12.89
C PRO A 9 20.29 11.28 -11.92
N GLY A 10 20.54 10.02 -11.55
CA GLY A 10 21.60 9.63 -10.62
C GLY A 10 21.32 9.87 -9.14
N VAL A 11 20.20 10.51 -8.80
CA VAL A 11 19.81 10.80 -7.41
C VAL A 11 18.53 10.06 -7.05
N GLY A 12 17.47 10.22 -7.85
CA GLY A 12 16.17 9.61 -7.60
C GLY A 12 15.01 10.41 -8.19
N ALA A 13 14.06 10.80 -7.34
CA ALA A 13 12.92 11.62 -7.75
C ALA A 13 12.57 12.67 -6.69
N GLN A 14 12.22 13.86 -7.16
CA GLN A 14 11.65 14.92 -6.36
C GLN A 14 10.13 14.95 -6.53
N TYR A 15 9.43 15.15 -5.43
CA TYR A 15 7.99 15.33 -5.36
C TYR A 15 7.71 16.70 -4.75
N ASP A 16 7.09 17.58 -5.51
CA ASP A 16 6.69 18.89 -5.04
C ASP A 16 5.21 18.90 -4.72
N PHE A 17 4.88 19.52 -3.59
CA PHE A 17 3.54 19.64 -3.07
C PHE A 17 3.31 21.08 -2.60
N THR A 18 2.22 21.69 -3.04
CA THR A 18 1.79 23.00 -2.58
C THR A 18 0.50 22.84 -1.76
N THR A 19 0.50 23.32 -0.52
CA THR A 19 -0.67 23.34 0.35
C THR A 19 -1.73 24.30 -0.18
N GLU A 20 -2.95 24.22 0.35
CA GLU A 20 -4.01 25.20 0.05
C GLU A 20 -3.64 26.63 0.49
N THR A 21 -2.81 26.76 1.53
CA THR A 21 -2.32 28.06 2.00
C THR A 21 -1.20 28.63 1.14
N GLY A 22 -0.72 27.89 0.12
CA GLY A 22 0.38 28.32 -0.77
C GLY A 22 1.78 27.93 -0.29
N GLN A 23 1.90 27.18 0.81
CA GLN A 23 3.18 26.68 1.29
C GLN A 23 3.70 25.58 0.37
N HIS A 24 4.92 25.74 -0.15
CA HIS A 24 5.58 24.73 -0.98
C HIS A 24 6.48 23.83 -0.12
N ILE A 25 6.29 22.53 -0.27
CA ILE A 25 7.05 21.45 0.35
C ILE A 25 7.59 20.55 -0.76
N SER A 26 8.87 20.22 -0.73
CA SER A 26 9.47 19.23 -1.62
C SER A 26 9.91 17.98 -0.84
N VAL A 27 9.81 16.82 -1.46
CA VAL A 27 10.36 15.57 -0.95
C VAL A 27 11.27 14.97 -2.00
N VAL A 28 12.55 14.84 -1.72
CA VAL A 28 13.52 14.16 -2.59
C VAL A 28 13.73 12.75 -2.06
N VAL A 29 13.42 11.75 -2.89
CA VAL A 29 13.64 10.34 -2.59
C VAL A 29 14.87 9.88 -3.36
N HIS A 30 15.93 9.54 -2.62
CA HIS A 30 17.16 9.01 -3.20
C HIS A 30 17.02 7.51 -3.51
N HIS A 31 17.81 7.03 -4.47
CA HIS A 31 17.90 5.59 -4.80
C HIS A 31 18.41 4.74 -3.63
N ASP A 32 19.21 5.31 -2.74
CA ASP A 32 19.74 4.63 -1.54
C ASP A 32 18.73 4.57 -0.38
N GLY A 33 17.52 5.08 -0.58
CA GLY A 33 16.45 5.07 0.41
C GLY A 33 16.45 6.27 1.34
N ARG A 34 17.45 7.17 1.29
CA ARG A 34 17.38 8.44 2.03
C ARG A 34 16.29 9.33 1.46
N ARG A 35 15.67 10.14 2.34
CA ARG A 35 14.68 11.13 1.92
C ARG A 35 15.09 12.50 2.47
N PHE A 36 14.77 13.55 1.73
CA PHE A 36 14.95 14.92 2.17
C PHE A 36 13.62 15.63 2.06
N ILE A 37 13.23 16.36 3.09
CA ILE A 37 12.04 17.22 3.07
C ILE A 37 12.51 18.66 3.08
N GLY A 38 12.18 19.41 2.03
CA GLY A 38 12.47 20.83 1.90
C GLY A 38 11.20 21.67 2.09
N PHE A 39 11.30 22.74 2.86
CA PHE A 39 10.26 23.77 3.02
C PHE A 39 10.72 25.04 2.33
N TYR A 40 9.87 25.60 1.47
CA TYR A 40 10.17 26.77 0.64
C TYR A 40 9.34 27.98 1.03
N GLU A 41 9.81 29.19 0.75
CA GLU A 41 9.00 30.38 0.99
C GLU A 41 7.77 30.40 0.08
N GLN A 42 6.66 30.93 0.59
CA GLN A 42 5.45 31.09 -0.21
C GLN A 42 5.64 32.12 -1.34
N ASP A 43 6.41 33.18 -1.06
CA ASP A 43 6.65 34.29 -1.98
C ASP A 43 7.88 34.07 -2.89
N ASP A 44 8.74 33.08 -2.56
CA ASP A 44 9.91 32.70 -3.34
C ASP A 44 10.08 31.16 -3.36
N PRO A 45 9.57 30.47 -4.40
CA PRO A 45 9.62 29.02 -4.52
C PRO A 45 11.03 28.46 -4.77
N ASP A 46 12.03 29.32 -5.02
CA ASP A 46 13.43 28.91 -5.15
C ASP A 46 14.21 29.04 -3.83
N SER A 47 13.62 29.70 -2.82
CA SER A 47 14.21 29.88 -1.49
C SER A 47 13.84 28.74 -0.55
N CYS A 48 14.74 27.76 -0.42
CA CYS A 48 14.60 26.67 0.56
C CYS A 48 14.93 27.19 1.97
N GLN A 49 13.92 27.33 2.83
CA GLN A 49 14.08 27.76 4.22
C GLN A 49 14.73 26.69 5.09
N LEU A 50 14.33 25.43 4.92
CA LEU A 50 14.81 24.31 5.72
C LEU A 50 14.78 23.03 4.90
N SER A 51 15.86 22.25 5.00
CA SER A 51 15.90 20.87 4.49
C SER A 51 16.24 19.92 5.62
N VAL A 52 15.42 18.88 5.78
CA VAL A 52 15.59 17.86 6.81
C VAL A 52 15.91 16.52 6.14
N PRO A 53 17.14 15.99 6.30
CA PRO A 53 17.45 14.63 5.87
C PRO A 53 16.76 13.63 6.82
N LEU A 54 16.18 12.59 6.25
CA LEU A 54 15.53 11.51 6.97
C LEU A 54 16.12 10.17 6.53
N THR A 55 16.40 9.33 7.51
CA THR A 55 16.66 7.92 7.26
C THR A 55 15.39 7.22 6.79
N THR A 56 15.54 6.00 6.26
CA THR A 56 14.41 5.17 5.85
C THR A 56 13.38 5.01 6.99
N THR A 57 13.86 4.72 8.19
CA THR A 57 13.03 4.46 9.38
C THR A 57 12.31 5.72 9.85
N GLU A 58 12.99 6.86 9.92
CA GLU A 58 12.38 8.13 10.37
C GLU A 58 11.31 8.62 9.40
N ALA A 59 11.56 8.51 8.10
CA ALA A 59 10.58 8.89 7.10
C ALA A 59 9.33 8.00 7.15
N THR A 60 9.48 6.70 7.40
CA THR A 60 8.33 5.80 7.62
C THR A 60 7.56 6.19 8.88
N ALA A 61 8.25 6.48 9.99
CA ALA A 61 7.60 6.93 11.22
C ALA A 61 6.84 8.25 11.02
N LEU A 62 7.45 9.21 10.31
CA LEU A 62 6.82 10.49 10.00
C LEU A 62 5.59 10.31 9.09
N ALA A 63 5.67 9.44 8.08
CA ALA A 63 4.52 9.13 7.23
C ALA A 63 3.33 8.61 8.05
N HIS A 64 3.56 7.76 9.05
CA HIS A 64 2.50 7.27 9.94
C HIS A 64 1.91 8.35 10.86
N LEU A 65 2.63 9.44 11.14
CA LEU A 65 2.10 10.57 11.89
C LEU A 65 1.25 11.49 11.01
N ILE A 66 1.64 11.64 9.74
CA ILE A 66 0.96 12.49 8.76
C ILE A 66 -0.30 11.82 8.24
N ASP A 67 -0.24 10.51 8.02
CA ASP A 67 -1.40 9.72 7.64
C ASP A 67 -2.21 9.38 8.90
N PRO A 68 -3.39 10.01 9.12
CA PRO A 68 -4.23 9.71 10.28
C PRO A 68 -4.75 8.27 10.29
N ALA A 69 -4.47 7.47 9.26
CA ALA A 69 -4.76 6.05 9.23
C ALA A 69 -3.68 5.25 8.49
N PRO A 70 -3.01 4.29 9.16
CA PRO A 70 -2.54 3.09 8.48
C PRO A 70 -3.31 1.88 9.01
N ILE A 71 -4.50 1.58 8.47
CA ILE A 71 -5.24 0.33 8.80
C ILE A 71 -5.00 -0.77 7.74
N ASP A 72 -3.86 -0.76 7.04
CA ASP A 72 -3.43 -1.94 6.27
C ASP A 72 -2.30 -2.73 6.96
N ALA A 73 -1.77 -2.24 8.07
CA ALA A 73 -0.84 -3.00 8.90
C ALA A 73 -1.33 -3.02 10.36
N VAL A 74 -2.13 -4.04 10.71
CA VAL A 74 -2.39 -4.37 12.11
C VAL A 74 -1.10 -4.95 12.70
N ARG A 75 -0.17 -4.07 13.09
CA ARG A 75 1.03 -4.48 13.83
C ARG A 75 0.62 -4.82 15.26
N THR A 76 0.41 -6.10 15.51
CA THR A 76 0.22 -6.63 16.87
C THR A 76 1.61 -7.00 17.39
N GLU A 77 2.03 -6.44 18.53
CA GLU A 77 3.36 -6.73 19.09
C GLU A 77 3.63 -8.24 19.15
N GLY A 78 4.62 -8.70 18.37
CA GLY A 78 5.05 -10.09 18.29
C GLY A 78 4.57 -10.92 17.09
N ILE A 79 3.64 -10.42 16.26
CA ILE A 79 3.24 -11.08 15.01
C ILE A 79 3.13 -10.01 13.92
N ASP A 80 4.06 -10.03 12.96
CA ASP A 80 4.04 -9.17 11.77
C ASP A 80 2.87 -9.60 10.86
N LEU A 81 1.67 -9.11 11.19
CA LEU A 81 0.50 -9.25 10.34
C LEU A 81 0.48 -8.14 9.31
N VAL A 82 0.14 -8.55 8.09
CA VAL A 82 0.05 -7.70 6.91
C VAL A 82 -1.33 -7.86 6.28
N THR A 83 -1.80 -6.78 5.67
CA THR A 83 -3.01 -6.78 4.83
C THR A 83 -2.60 -6.56 3.39
N GLU A 84 -3.11 -7.38 2.46
CA GLU A 84 -2.86 -7.20 1.04
C GLU A 84 -4.10 -7.34 0.17
N HIS A 85 -4.01 -6.68 -0.99
CA HIS A 85 -4.97 -6.75 -2.07
C HIS A 85 -4.46 -7.71 -3.16
N ILE A 86 -5.08 -8.88 -3.25
CA ILE A 86 -4.71 -9.94 -4.20
C ILE A 86 -5.73 -9.93 -5.35
N PRO A 87 -5.33 -9.53 -6.57
CA PRO A 87 -6.25 -9.52 -7.70
C PRO A 87 -6.52 -10.95 -8.21
N LEU A 88 -7.79 -11.28 -8.43
CA LEU A 88 -8.22 -12.49 -9.10
C LEU A 88 -8.07 -12.32 -10.62
N GLY A 89 -6.84 -12.48 -11.10
CA GLY A 89 -6.49 -12.33 -12.51
C GLY A 89 -7.16 -13.39 -13.40
N SER A 90 -7.23 -13.13 -14.71
CA SER A 90 -7.90 -14.01 -15.70
C SER A 90 -7.33 -15.43 -15.79
N ARG A 91 -6.12 -15.65 -15.29
CA ARG A 91 -5.46 -16.96 -15.23
C ARG A 91 -5.74 -17.73 -13.95
N SER A 92 -6.41 -17.11 -12.97
CA SER A 92 -6.71 -17.74 -11.69
C SER A 92 -7.62 -18.96 -11.89
N PRO A 93 -7.27 -20.13 -11.32
CA PRO A 93 -8.13 -21.30 -11.37
C PRO A 93 -9.39 -21.15 -10.49
N TYR A 94 -9.51 -20.07 -9.72
CA TYR A 94 -10.64 -19.81 -8.83
C TYR A 94 -11.71 -18.89 -9.44
N GLY A 95 -11.52 -18.45 -10.69
CA GLY A 95 -12.56 -17.74 -11.44
C GLY A 95 -13.86 -18.55 -11.51
N GLY A 96 -14.94 -18.01 -10.96
CA GLY A 96 -16.25 -18.67 -10.93
C GLY A 96 -16.42 -19.73 -9.83
N ARG A 97 -15.40 -20.02 -9.00
CA ARG A 97 -15.47 -21.01 -7.91
C ARG A 97 -15.92 -20.37 -6.60
N LEU A 98 -16.28 -21.19 -5.61
CA LEU A 98 -16.63 -20.70 -4.28
C LEU A 98 -15.37 -20.35 -3.48
N LEU A 99 -15.45 -19.32 -2.64
CA LEU A 99 -14.35 -18.87 -1.79
C LEU A 99 -13.79 -20.01 -0.92
N GLY A 100 -14.67 -20.86 -0.38
CA GLY A 100 -14.28 -22.01 0.44
C GLY A 100 -13.43 -23.06 -0.30
N GLU A 101 -13.49 -23.09 -1.64
CA GLU A 101 -12.67 -24.00 -2.44
C GLU A 101 -11.19 -23.60 -2.46
N THR A 102 -10.87 -22.33 -2.19
CA THR A 102 -9.48 -21.87 -2.05
C THR A 102 -8.80 -22.53 -0.85
N ARG A 103 -9.58 -22.83 0.21
CA ARG A 103 -9.08 -23.24 1.53
C ARG A 103 -7.96 -22.31 2.05
N ALA A 104 -8.02 -21.02 1.70
CA ALA A 104 -6.98 -20.02 1.95
C ALA A 104 -6.39 -20.12 3.37
N ARG A 105 -7.23 -19.98 4.39
CA ARG A 105 -6.81 -20.03 5.80
C ARG A 105 -6.15 -21.35 6.20
N THR A 106 -6.65 -22.47 5.71
CA THR A 106 -6.10 -23.80 6.05
C THR A 106 -4.80 -24.08 5.31
N ARG A 107 -4.64 -23.59 4.08
CA ARG A 107 -3.44 -23.83 3.25
C ARG A 107 -2.30 -22.87 3.58
N THR A 108 -2.61 -21.62 3.95
CA THR A 108 -1.59 -20.56 4.04
C THR A 108 -1.57 -19.83 5.38
N GLY A 109 -2.59 -20.01 6.23
CA GLY A 109 -2.73 -19.23 7.46
C GLY A 109 -3.25 -17.80 7.26
N ALA A 110 -3.35 -17.31 6.01
CA ALA A 110 -3.97 -16.02 5.71
C ALA A 110 -5.49 -16.12 5.61
N SER A 111 -6.20 -15.10 6.08
CA SER A 111 -7.65 -15.02 6.05
C SER A 111 -8.10 -13.95 5.06
N ILE A 112 -9.03 -14.32 4.17
CA ILE A 112 -9.69 -13.36 3.28
C ILE A 112 -10.80 -12.68 4.09
N VAL A 113 -10.70 -11.37 4.29
CA VAL A 113 -11.61 -10.59 5.14
C VAL A 113 -12.62 -9.77 4.33
N ALA A 114 -12.34 -9.53 3.05
CA ALA A 114 -13.27 -8.88 2.13
C ALA A 114 -12.99 -9.27 0.67
N VAL A 115 -14.02 -9.15 -0.17
CA VAL A 115 -13.88 -9.15 -1.65
C VAL A 115 -14.35 -7.82 -2.21
N LEU A 116 -13.51 -7.16 -2.98
CA LEU A 116 -13.84 -5.96 -3.73
C LEU A 116 -14.18 -6.34 -5.17
N ARG A 117 -15.37 -5.93 -5.63
CA ARG A 117 -15.84 -6.17 -7.00
C ARG A 117 -16.30 -4.86 -7.62
N THR A 118 -15.49 -4.32 -8.53
CA THR A 118 -15.76 -3.09 -9.27
C THR A 118 -16.08 -1.89 -8.36
N HIS A 119 -17.34 -1.71 -7.94
CA HIS A 119 -17.82 -0.62 -7.09
C HIS A 119 -18.51 -1.11 -5.81
N SER A 120 -18.44 -2.40 -5.49
CA SER A 120 -19.01 -2.99 -4.27
C SER A 120 -17.94 -3.68 -3.43
N ALA A 121 -18.00 -3.47 -2.12
CA ALA A 121 -17.24 -4.23 -1.14
C ALA A 121 -18.14 -5.28 -0.49
N HIS A 122 -17.65 -6.52 -0.41
CA HIS A 122 -18.29 -7.64 0.26
C HIS A 122 -17.45 -7.98 1.50
N PRO A 123 -17.73 -7.33 2.66
CA PRO A 123 -17.03 -7.63 3.89
C PRO A 123 -17.43 -9.01 4.42
N SER A 124 -16.49 -9.69 5.08
CA SER A 124 -16.70 -11.01 5.69
C SER A 124 -17.43 -12.00 4.77
N PRO A 125 -16.90 -12.26 3.56
CA PRO A 125 -17.53 -13.16 2.61
C PRO A 125 -17.61 -14.58 3.19
N GLU A 126 -18.78 -15.19 3.07
CA GLU A 126 -19.00 -16.57 3.48
C GLU A 126 -18.27 -17.56 2.53
N PRO A 127 -17.99 -18.80 2.95
CA PRO A 127 -17.33 -19.80 2.10
C PRO A 127 -18.09 -20.14 0.80
N ASP A 128 -19.39 -19.87 0.74
CA ASP A 128 -20.24 -20.03 -0.45
C ASP A 128 -20.24 -18.78 -1.38
N PHE A 129 -19.46 -17.75 -1.05
CA PHE A 129 -19.28 -16.59 -1.91
C PHE A 129 -18.63 -17.00 -3.23
N ARG A 130 -19.25 -16.65 -4.36
CA ARG A 130 -18.73 -16.98 -5.69
C ARG A 130 -17.75 -15.92 -6.19
N LEU A 131 -16.51 -16.34 -6.37
CA LEU A 131 -15.43 -15.53 -6.91
C LEU A 131 -15.62 -15.28 -8.40
N ALA A 132 -15.28 -14.08 -8.87
CA ALA A 132 -15.32 -13.69 -10.27
C ALA A 132 -13.97 -13.09 -10.69
N ILE A 133 -13.57 -13.35 -11.93
CA ILE A 133 -12.38 -12.72 -12.51
C ILE A 133 -12.52 -11.20 -12.44
N GLY A 134 -11.47 -10.53 -11.98
CA GLY A 134 -11.46 -9.09 -11.73
C GLY A 134 -11.83 -8.71 -10.29
N ASP A 135 -12.23 -9.66 -9.44
CA ASP A 135 -12.32 -9.44 -8.00
C ASP A 135 -10.95 -9.11 -7.41
N THR A 136 -10.93 -8.38 -6.31
CA THR A 136 -9.74 -8.19 -5.47
C THR A 136 -10.02 -8.71 -4.08
N LEU A 137 -9.22 -9.68 -3.64
CA LEU A 137 -9.33 -10.28 -2.32
C LEU A 137 -8.51 -9.46 -1.34
N VAL A 138 -9.12 -9.04 -0.24
CA VAL A 138 -8.42 -8.41 0.88
C VAL A 138 -8.07 -9.51 1.87
N ALA A 139 -6.78 -9.79 2.03
CA ALA A 139 -6.28 -10.86 2.89
C ALA A 139 -5.43 -10.32 4.04
N VAL A 140 -5.58 -10.91 5.22
CA VAL A 140 -4.81 -10.61 6.43
C VAL A 140 -4.11 -11.87 6.91
N GLY A 141 -2.81 -11.80 7.17
CA GLY A 141 -2.00 -12.92 7.65
C GLY A 141 -0.56 -12.50 7.91
N THR A 142 0.35 -13.45 8.15
CA THR A 142 1.79 -13.14 8.08
C THR A 142 2.22 -12.87 6.64
N ARG A 143 3.38 -12.25 6.43
CA ARG A 143 3.94 -12.04 5.09
C ARG A 143 3.94 -13.33 4.28
N GLU A 144 4.49 -14.40 4.84
CA GLU A 144 4.62 -15.70 4.19
C GLU A 144 3.25 -16.30 3.85
N GLY A 145 2.26 -16.16 4.74
CA GLY A 145 0.92 -16.70 4.52
C GLY A 145 0.13 -15.94 3.45
N VAL A 146 0.35 -14.63 3.33
CA VAL A 146 -0.27 -13.80 2.29
C VAL A 146 0.41 -14.02 0.94
N ASP A 147 1.74 -14.13 0.88
CA ASP A 147 2.48 -14.45 -0.34
C ASP A 147 2.06 -15.82 -0.90
N ALA A 148 1.99 -16.85 -0.03
CA ALA A 148 1.51 -18.18 -0.43
C ALA A 148 0.05 -18.17 -0.89
N LEU A 149 -0.80 -17.30 -0.32
CA LEU A 149 -2.17 -17.14 -0.79
C LEU A 149 -2.20 -16.51 -2.20
N SER A 150 -1.37 -15.50 -2.44
CA SER A 150 -1.24 -14.87 -3.75
C SER A 150 -0.82 -15.87 -4.83
N GLU A 151 0.17 -16.73 -4.53
CA GLU A 151 0.61 -17.81 -5.42
C GLU A 151 -0.52 -18.80 -5.73
N ILE A 152 -1.23 -19.29 -4.71
CA ILE A 152 -2.37 -20.19 -4.90
C ILE A 152 -3.43 -19.53 -5.77
N ILE A 153 -3.79 -18.28 -5.48
CA ILE A 153 -4.81 -17.57 -6.24
C ILE A 153 -4.38 -17.37 -7.70
N ALA A 154 -3.10 -17.15 -7.97
CA ALA A 154 -2.58 -17.00 -9.33
C ALA A 154 -2.43 -18.34 -10.07
N GLU A 155 -2.03 -19.41 -9.40
CA GLU A 155 -1.51 -20.64 -10.04
C GLU A 155 -2.21 -21.95 -9.62
N GLY A 156 -2.85 -22.01 -8.45
CA GLY A 156 -3.66 -23.16 -7.96
C GLY A 156 -3.21 -23.80 -6.66
#